data_AF-A0A518DQF3-F1
#
_entry.id   AF-A0A518DQF3-F1
#
_cell.length_a   1.000
_cell.length_b   1.000
_cell.length_c   1.000
_cell.angle_alpha   90.00
_cell.angle_beta   90.00
_cell.angle_gamma   90.00
#
_symmetry.space_group_name_H-M   'P 1'
#
loop_
_entity.id
_entity.type
_entity.pdbx_description
1 polymer ?
#
loop_
_entity_poly.entity_id
_entity_poly.type
_entity_poly.pdbx_seq_one_letter_code
_entity_poly.pdbx_strand_id
1 'polypeptide(L)'
;MNYAERCKVNGVKLELTAHKARSIWKKKHKGKVYYFHQPLTKSGYEAAVLEWLQVRAKLDAERPNADVWQEHQEMFRRIAEYWEKFGLPSNERKLAKQVAEFVDFLEIGLTLPELELPIPYDYPTEFEDEFVEFDGLGGGHLLFGDHGYWLPDKWTDRIDRLKQKQYLKAPQTIEHWLQAYKTRIDKRTGKHIEPTTARDRHAKLVPFENYADLGALIATVDESFVEDFESHLDESKNRINGNPLGKTSKEGYFKAFAMFARWAAGQKDCEFQQPANLSTNERRFREPDGHGRKREKAKAELWSPLEIDTAMTKCPDRVKLYILLCLNCGFRHIDLAHLRHGDIRIEEKRIVIQRKKLNQEMTAPAVSYLLWDRTVELLEEQRADHPLLALVNRDGNQITPSNLSSWWRRYRCNFGLAGKKLASLRKTGSTIVSQFDRGLDTVYLGECLSNTAKIHYSFDDGEPCDQLDKAIQELGSRFGFCEPPAKTVTLTSEVMEKLKLAGIDVAELG
;
A
#
# COMPACT_ATOMS: atom_id res chain seq x y z
N MET A 1 -78.33 9.65 33.53
CA MET A 1 -77.65 8.34 33.50
C MET A 1 -76.27 8.54 32.91
N ASN A 2 -75.20 8.24 33.66
CA ASN A 2 -73.84 8.39 33.14
C ASN A 2 -73.48 7.22 32.19
N TYR A 3 -72.38 7.35 31.44
CA TYR A 3 -72.00 6.35 30.43
C TYR A 3 -71.83 4.93 31.04
N ALA A 4 -71.27 4.84 32.25
CA ALA A 4 -71.10 3.57 32.95
C ALA A 4 -72.43 2.89 33.31
N GLU A 5 -73.44 3.65 33.75
CA GLU A 5 -74.78 3.14 34.02
C GLU A 5 -75.47 2.66 32.75
N ARG A 6 -75.33 3.40 31.65
CA ARG A 6 -75.83 2.98 30.33
C ARG A 6 -75.19 1.68 29.87
N CYS A 7 -73.86 1.54 29.97
CA CYS A 7 -73.19 0.29 29.60
C CYS A 7 -73.61 -0.88 30.49
N LYS A 8 -73.82 -0.66 31.79
CA LYS A 8 -74.31 -1.69 32.73
C LYS A 8 -75.72 -2.19 32.37
N VAL A 9 -76.64 -1.29 32.02
CA VAL A 9 -77.99 -1.66 31.58
C VAL A 9 -77.95 -2.48 30.29
N ASN A 10 -76.99 -2.20 29.41
CA ASN A 10 -76.80 -2.92 28.14
C ASN A 10 -75.88 -4.14 28.25
N GLY A 11 -75.46 -4.55 29.45
CA GLY A 11 -74.57 -5.71 29.65
C GLY A 11 -73.13 -5.53 29.11
N VAL A 12 -72.72 -4.31 28.76
CA VAL A 12 -71.37 -4.02 28.24
C VAL A 12 -70.37 -3.92 29.40
N LYS A 13 -69.38 -4.81 29.42
CA LYS A 13 -68.30 -4.81 30.41
C LYS A 13 -67.29 -3.72 30.08
N LEU A 14 -67.11 -2.76 31.00
CA LEU A 14 -66.12 -1.70 30.88
C LEU A 14 -64.79 -2.11 31.55
N GLU A 15 -63.67 -1.69 30.96
CA GLU A 15 -62.33 -1.91 31.50
C GLU A 15 -62.07 -1.07 32.76
N LEU A 16 -62.63 0.14 32.80
CA LEU A 16 -62.54 1.07 33.93
C LEU A 16 -63.87 1.15 34.69
N THR A 17 -63.80 1.36 36.00
CA THR A 17 -64.98 1.50 36.86
C THR A 17 -65.23 2.98 37.15
N ALA A 18 -66.48 3.43 37.09
CA ALA A 18 -66.84 4.79 37.46
C ALA A 18 -66.68 5.05 38.97
N HIS A 19 -66.04 6.15 39.33
CA HIS A 19 -65.95 6.67 40.70
C HIS A 19 -66.99 7.78 40.91
N LYS A 20 -68.23 7.39 41.24
CA LYS A 20 -69.40 8.29 41.32
C LYS A 20 -69.18 9.53 42.19
N ALA A 21 -68.50 9.38 43.32
CA ALA A 21 -68.29 10.49 44.27
C ALA A 21 -67.44 11.65 43.71
N ARG A 22 -66.62 11.41 42.67
CA ARG A 22 -65.80 12.45 42.03
C ARG A 22 -66.11 12.62 40.54
N SER A 23 -67.10 11.91 40.01
CA SER A 23 -67.44 11.93 38.57
C SER A 23 -66.26 11.65 37.63
N ILE A 24 -65.38 10.71 38.00
CA ILE A 24 -64.17 10.32 37.25
C ILE A 24 -64.05 8.80 37.08
N TRP A 25 -63.12 8.34 36.25
CA TRP A 25 -62.85 6.91 36.04
C TRP A 25 -61.76 6.40 37.00
N LYS A 26 -61.83 5.11 37.38
CA LYS A 26 -60.79 4.46 38.18
C LYS A 26 -60.52 3.03 37.76
N LYS A 27 -59.31 2.54 38.06
CA LYS A 27 -58.90 1.14 37.91
C LYS A 27 -58.13 0.69 39.13
N LYS A 28 -58.42 -0.52 39.63
CA LYS A 28 -57.59 -1.18 40.65
C LYS A 28 -56.60 -2.10 39.94
N HIS A 29 -55.30 -1.92 40.19
CA HIS A 29 -54.21 -2.74 39.65
C HIS A 29 -53.21 -3.05 40.75
N LYS A 30 -52.87 -4.33 40.94
CA LYS A 30 -51.96 -4.82 42.00
C LYS A 30 -52.21 -4.18 43.38
N GLY A 31 -53.48 -4.10 43.78
CA GLY A 31 -53.87 -3.54 45.09
C GLY A 31 -53.99 -2.01 45.16
N LYS A 32 -53.38 -1.25 44.23
CA LYS A 32 -53.47 0.21 44.18
C LYS A 32 -54.58 0.68 43.24
N VAL A 33 -55.25 1.77 43.58
CA VAL A 33 -56.32 2.38 42.78
C VAL A 33 -55.78 3.60 42.05
N TYR A 34 -55.93 3.61 40.73
CA TYR A 34 -55.58 4.71 39.84
C TYR A 34 -56.85 5.45 39.43
N TYR A 35 -56.77 6.78 39.39
CA TYR A 35 -57.88 7.67 39.07
C TYR A 35 -57.53 8.47 37.82
N PHE A 36 -58.43 8.51 36.85
CA PHE A 36 -58.29 9.23 35.58
C PHE A 36 -59.30 10.35 35.54
N HIS A 37 -58.84 11.60 35.47
CA HIS A 37 -59.65 12.81 35.68
C HIS A 37 -60.46 13.19 34.44
N GLN A 38 -61.04 12.18 33.77
CA GLN A 38 -61.89 12.34 32.61
C GLN A 38 -63.37 12.21 33.01
N PRO A 39 -64.28 12.97 32.37
CA PRO A 39 -65.70 12.94 32.72
C PRO A 39 -66.35 11.58 32.44
N LEU A 40 -67.43 11.24 33.14
CA LEU A 40 -68.19 9.98 32.96
C LEU A 40 -69.07 9.96 31.67
N THR A 41 -68.52 10.45 30.56
CA THR A 41 -69.07 10.42 29.20
C THR A 41 -68.39 9.32 28.38
N LYS A 42 -68.90 9.05 27.16
CA LYS A 42 -68.26 8.09 26.23
C LYS A 42 -66.84 8.53 25.84
N SER A 43 -66.70 9.80 25.44
CA SER A 43 -65.39 10.38 25.08
C SER A 43 -64.42 10.40 26.27
N GLY A 44 -64.93 10.71 27.48
CA GLY A 44 -64.12 10.65 28.70
C GLY A 44 -63.69 9.24 29.08
N TYR A 45 -64.51 8.22 28.79
CA TYR A 45 -64.11 6.82 28.94
C TYR A 45 -62.96 6.46 27.98
N GLU A 46 -63.08 6.81 26.70
CA GLU A 46 -62.04 6.54 25.68
C GLU A 46 -60.71 7.21 26.05
N ALA A 47 -60.75 8.48 26.48
CA ALA A 47 -59.58 9.20 26.97
C ALA A 47 -58.99 8.57 28.25
N ALA A 48 -59.84 8.15 29.20
CA ALA A 48 -59.38 7.49 30.42
C ALA A 48 -58.77 6.12 30.14
N VAL A 49 -59.25 5.39 29.13
CA VAL A 49 -58.65 4.12 28.70
C VAL A 49 -57.26 4.36 28.12
N LEU A 50 -57.07 5.40 27.30
CA LEU A 50 -55.73 5.77 26.80
C LEU A 50 -54.78 6.17 27.94
N GLU A 51 -55.23 7.01 28.88
CA GLU A 51 -54.44 7.33 30.08
C GLU A 51 -54.12 6.09 30.91
N TRP A 52 -55.10 5.19 31.06
CA TRP A 52 -54.89 3.92 31.76
C TRP A 52 -53.88 3.04 31.03
N LEU A 53 -53.92 2.96 29.70
CA LEU A 53 -52.94 2.21 28.92
C LEU A 53 -51.52 2.78 29.12
N GLN A 54 -51.36 4.11 29.18
CA GLN A 54 -50.08 4.75 29.47
C GLN A 54 -49.61 4.51 30.92
N VAL A 55 -50.52 4.57 31.89
CA VAL A 55 -50.21 4.30 33.30
C VAL A 55 -49.89 2.82 33.50
N ARG A 56 -50.64 1.92 32.88
CA ARG A 56 -50.41 0.47 32.86
C ARG A 56 -49.07 0.17 32.23
N ALA A 57 -48.76 0.77 31.07
CA ALA A 57 -47.46 0.68 30.40
C ALA A 57 -46.28 1.12 31.29
N LYS A 58 -46.47 2.11 32.17
CA LYS A 58 -45.45 2.56 33.14
C LYS A 58 -45.36 1.68 34.38
N LEU A 59 -46.47 1.14 34.85
CA LEU A 59 -46.54 0.29 36.05
C LEU A 59 -46.11 -1.14 35.75
N ASP A 60 -46.38 -1.60 34.55
CA ASP A 60 -45.93 -2.85 34.01
C ASP A 60 -44.55 -2.62 33.35
N ALA A 61 -43.57 -2.18 34.14
CA ALA A 61 -42.19 -2.59 33.90
C ALA A 61 -42.04 -4.14 33.95
N GLU A 62 -43.14 -4.86 34.24
CA GLU A 62 -43.42 -6.27 33.92
C GLU A 62 -44.27 -6.42 32.63
N ARG A 63 -44.06 -5.59 31.61
CA ARG A 63 -44.62 -5.84 30.27
C ARG A 63 -43.96 -7.13 29.77
N PRO A 64 -44.73 -8.12 29.27
CA PRO A 64 -44.11 -9.27 28.62
C PRO A 64 -43.12 -8.75 27.57
N ASN A 65 -41.86 -9.15 27.68
CA ASN A 65 -40.78 -8.87 26.74
C ASN A 65 -40.20 -7.44 26.73
N ALA A 66 -40.66 -6.52 27.59
CA ALA A 66 -40.11 -5.14 27.59
C ALA A 66 -38.64 -5.08 28.02
N ASP A 67 -38.25 -5.97 28.91
CA ASP A 67 -36.87 -6.21 29.31
C ASP A 67 -36.00 -6.60 28.12
N VAL A 68 -36.45 -7.54 27.29
CA VAL A 68 -35.74 -7.94 26.05
C VAL A 68 -35.56 -6.75 25.10
N TRP A 69 -36.62 -5.98 24.86
CA TRP A 69 -36.56 -4.81 23.98
C TRP A 69 -35.63 -3.72 24.52
N GLN A 70 -35.63 -3.47 25.84
CA GLN A 70 -34.73 -2.52 26.48
C GLN A 70 -33.27 -2.97 26.42
N GLU A 71 -33.02 -4.26 26.62
CA GLU A 71 -31.68 -4.84 26.51
C GLU A 71 -31.08 -4.65 25.12
N HIS A 72 -31.86 -4.95 24.06
CA HIS A 72 -31.44 -4.71 22.69
C HIS A 72 -31.24 -3.21 22.41
N GLN A 73 -32.12 -2.35 22.91
CA GLN A 73 -31.99 -0.90 22.72
C GLN A 73 -30.67 -0.37 23.32
N GLU A 74 -30.36 -0.76 24.55
CA GLU A 74 -29.12 -0.40 25.23
C GLU A 74 -27.89 -0.93 24.49
N MET A 75 -27.95 -2.19 24.04
CA MET A 75 -26.89 -2.84 23.28
C MET A 75 -26.56 -2.09 21.98
N PHE A 76 -27.56 -1.74 21.17
CA PHE A 76 -27.35 -1.00 19.92
C PHE A 76 -27.05 0.49 20.14
N ARG A 77 -27.52 1.10 21.23
CA ARG A 77 -27.07 2.46 21.62
C ARG A 77 -25.59 2.50 21.93
N ARG A 78 -25.02 1.45 22.56
CA ARG A 78 -23.57 1.36 22.78
C ARG A 78 -22.79 1.23 21.47
N ILE A 79 -23.35 0.60 20.45
CA ILE A 79 -22.75 0.59 19.11
C ILE A 79 -22.72 2.02 18.54
N ALA A 80 -23.81 2.78 18.66
CA ALA A 80 -23.86 4.17 18.23
C ALA A 80 -22.84 5.05 19.00
N GLU A 81 -22.78 4.90 20.32
CA GLU A 81 -21.81 5.59 21.18
C GLU A 81 -20.36 5.25 20.79
N TYR A 82 -20.10 4.00 20.39
CA TYR A 82 -18.79 3.57 19.90
C TYR A 82 -18.36 4.39 18.68
N TRP A 83 -19.23 4.53 17.67
CA TRP A 83 -18.90 5.34 16.50
C TRP A 83 -18.74 6.83 16.82
N GLU A 84 -19.55 7.38 17.73
CA GLU A 84 -19.40 8.77 18.14
C GLU A 84 -18.03 9.01 18.80
N LYS A 85 -17.59 8.08 19.65
CA LYS A 85 -16.35 8.21 20.41
C LYS A 85 -15.09 7.89 19.60
N PHE A 86 -15.13 6.84 18.78
CA PHE A 86 -13.95 6.32 18.07
C PHE A 86 -13.91 6.69 16.59
N GLY A 87 -14.96 7.35 16.08
CA GLY A 87 -15.13 7.69 14.67
C GLY A 87 -15.89 6.60 13.91
N LEU A 88 -16.58 7.04 12.86
CA LEU A 88 -17.37 6.17 11.98
C LEU A 88 -16.54 5.76 10.75
N PRO A 89 -16.16 4.47 10.61
CA PRO A 89 -15.43 3.99 9.44
C PRO A 89 -16.21 4.22 8.15
N SER A 90 -15.49 4.51 7.07
CA SER A 90 -16.07 4.85 5.76
C SER A 90 -16.99 3.75 5.21
N ASN A 91 -16.60 2.49 5.39
CA ASN A 91 -17.34 1.28 4.97
C ASN A 91 -18.56 0.99 5.85
N GLU A 92 -18.62 1.50 7.09
CA GLU A 92 -19.70 1.22 8.04
C GLU A 92 -20.78 2.32 8.06
N ARG A 93 -20.68 3.36 7.23
CA ARG A 93 -21.66 4.47 7.23
C ARG A 93 -23.10 4.03 6.99
N LYS A 94 -23.30 3.02 6.14
CA LYS A 94 -24.63 2.47 5.86
C LYS A 94 -25.15 1.69 7.07
N LEU A 95 -24.31 0.83 7.64
CA LEU A 95 -24.60 0.06 8.85
C LEU A 95 -24.93 0.99 10.03
N ALA A 96 -24.19 2.08 10.19
CA ALA A 96 -24.43 3.04 11.27
C ALA A 96 -25.77 3.76 11.15
N LYS A 97 -26.17 4.08 9.91
CA LYS A 97 -27.51 4.60 9.65
C LYS A 97 -28.58 3.56 10.02
N GLN A 98 -28.39 2.30 9.64
CA GLN A 98 -29.33 1.21 9.94
C GLN A 98 -29.44 0.93 11.45
N VAL A 99 -28.33 0.95 12.18
CA VAL A 99 -28.34 0.84 13.65
C VAL A 99 -29.07 2.02 14.30
N ALA A 100 -28.89 3.25 13.81
CA ALA A 100 -29.64 4.40 14.31
C ALA A 100 -31.16 4.25 14.06
N GLU A 101 -31.55 3.89 12.83
CA GLU A 101 -32.96 3.61 12.47
C GLU A 101 -33.54 2.48 13.34
N PHE A 102 -32.73 1.45 13.65
CA PHE A 102 -33.13 0.35 14.49
C PHE A 102 -33.28 0.75 15.97
N VAL A 103 -32.41 1.59 16.51
CA VAL A 103 -32.56 2.16 17.86
C VAL A 103 -33.84 3.00 17.97
N ASP A 104 -34.14 3.81 16.94
CA ASP A 104 -35.38 4.59 16.86
C ASP A 104 -36.61 3.68 16.80
N PHE A 105 -36.55 2.60 16.03
CA PHE A 105 -37.60 1.59 15.97
C PHE A 105 -37.86 0.95 17.35
N LEU A 106 -36.81 0.55 18.07
CA LEU A 106 -36.94 0.00 19.42
C LEU A 106 -37.52 1.03 20.39
N GLU A 107 -37.15 2.30 20.25
CA GLU A 107 -37.70 3.39 21.07
C GLU A 107 -39.19 3.60 20.84
N ILE A 108 -39.64 3.58 19.58
CA ILE A 108 -41.06 3.63 19.22
C ILE A 108 -41.78 2.39 19.74
N GLY A 109 -41.22 1.20 19.55
CA GLY A 109 -41.79 -0.07 20.01
C GLY A 109 -42.04 -0.07 21.52
N LEU A 110 -41.10 0.42 22.32
CA LEU A 110 -41.23 0.54 23.78
C LEU A 110 -42.36 1.48 24.23
N THR A 111 -42.95 2.28 23.32
CA THR A 111 -44.17 3.08 23.60
C THR A 111 -45.47 2.30 23.41
N LEU A 112 -45.44 1.17 22.71
CA LEU A 112 -46.62 0.34 22.41
C LEU A 112 -47.09 -0.44 23.64
N PRO A 113 -48.41 -0.71 23.75
CA PRO A 113 -48.99 -1.41 24.90
C PRO A 113 -48.65 -2.90 24.94
N GLU A 114 -48.36 -3.51 23.78
CA GLU A 114 -47.99 -4.92 23.61
C GLU A 114 -46.69 -4.99 22.79
N LEU A 115 -45.76 -5.85 23.22
CA LEU A 115 -44.45 -6.02 22.58
C LEU A 115 -44.36 -7.45 22.06
N GLU A 116 -44.29 -7.57 20.75
CA GLU A 116 -44.19 -8.86 20.07
C GLU A 116 -42.77 -9.43 20.23
N LEU A 117 -42.68 -10.77 20.32
CA LEU A 117 -41.46 -11.54 20.15
C LEU A 117 -41.66 -12.60 19.06
N PRO A 118 -40.65 -12.85 18.20
CA PRO A 118 -39.38 -12.11 18.09
C PRO A 118 -39.61 -10.65 17.68
N ILE A 119 -38.62 -9.77 17.91
CA ILE A 119 -38.76 -8.34 17.60
C ILE A 119 -39.02 -8.21 16.09
N PRO A 120 -40.20 -7.71 15.66
CA PRO A 120 -40.58 -7.71 14.26
C PRO A 120 -39.88 -6.54 13.55
N TYR A 121 -38.74 -6.81 12.91
CA TYR A 121 -38.06 -5.82 12.09
C TYR A 121 -37.83 -6.38 10.69
N ASP A 122 -38.21 -5.60 9.68
CA ASP A 122 -37.89 -5.90 8.29
C ASP A 122 -36.45 -5.47 8.07
N TYR A 123 -35.52 -6.42 8.16
CA TYR A 123 -34.11 -6.10 8.21
C TYR A 123 -33.61 -5.68 6.82
N PRO A 124 -32.90 -4.55 6.72
CA PRO A 124 -32.07 -4.29 5.57
C PRO A 124 -30.98 -5.38 5.45
N THR A 125 -30.65 -5.77 4.22
CA THR A 125 -29.75 -6.89 3.93
C THR A 125 -28.38 -6.77 4.63
N GLU A 126 -27.80 -5.56 4.73
CA GLU A 126 -26.50 -5.39 5.42
C GLU A 126 -26.58 -5.43 6.96
N PHE A 127 -27.75 -5.14 7.54
CA PHE A 127 -27.95 -5.29 8.98
C PHE A 127 -28.08 -6.77 9.33
N GLU A 128 -28.82 -7.52 8.49
CA GLU A 128 -28.88 -8.97 8.55
C GLU A 128 -27.50 -9.61 8.44
N ASP A 129 -26.73 -9.26 7.40
CA ASP A 129 -25.41 -9.85 7.16
C ASP A 129 -24.43 -9.64 8.33
N GLU A 130 -24.51 -8.51 9.04
CA GLU A 130 -23.59 -8.19 10.14
C GLU A 130 -24.09 -8.71 11.50
N PHE A 131 -25.40 -8.64 11.80
CA PHE A 131 -25.93 -8.88 13.14
C PHE A 131 -26.76 -10.17 13.29
N VAL A 132 -27.08 -10.85 12.18
CA VAL A 132 -27.88 -12.08 12.17
C VAL A 132 -26.99 -13.23 11.71
N GLU A 133 -26.37 -13.94 12.66
CA GLU A 133 -25.66 -15.18 12.33
C GLU A 133 -26.66 -16.30 12.02
N PHE A 134 -26.47 -16.93 10.85
CA PHE A 134 -27.23 -18.10 10.45
C PHE A 134 -26.56 -19.34 11.03
N ASP A 135 -27.22 -20.04 11.96
CA ASP A 135 -26.72 -21.33 12.41
C ASP A 135 -26.80 -22.32 11.23
N GLY A 136 -25.62 -22.65 10.68
CA GLY A 136 -25.47 -23.50 9.49
C GLY A 136 -25.93 -24.95 9.69
N LEU A 137 -26.40 -25.32 10.90
CA LEU A 137 -26.86 -26.67 11.24
C LEU A 137 -28.38 -26.87 11.16
N GLY A 138 -29.11 -25.94 10.54
CA GLY A 138 -30.42 -26.25 9.96
C GLY A 138 -31.60 -26.26 10.93
N GLY A 139 -31.82 -25.16 11.67
CA GLY A 139 -33.15 -24.97 12.26
C GLY A 139 -33.30 -23.89 13.32
N GLY A 140 -32.90 -22.65 13.06
CA GLY A 140 -33.36 -21.51 13.86
C GLY A 140 -32.44 -20.31 13.72
N HIS A 141 -33.01 -19.13 13.48
CA HIS A 141 -32.34 -17.88 13.80
C HIS A 141 -32.00 -17.93 15.30
N LEU A 142 -30.80 -17.53 15.73
CA LEU A 142 -30.66 -17.04 17.11
C LEU A 142 -31.60 -15.84 17.19
N LEU A 143 -32.79 -16.08 17.77
CA LEU A 143 -33.95 -15.22 17.58
C LEU A 143 -33.64 -13.86 18.18
N PHE A 144 -33.34 -12.92 17.31
CA PHE A 144 -33.28 -11.52 17.64
C PHE A 144 -34.58 -11.13 18.37
N GLY A 145 -34.47 -10.62 19.60
CA GLY A 145 -35.59 -10.58 20.53
C GLY A 145 -35.65 -11.73 21.54
N ASP A 146 -34.52 -12.34 21.90
CA ASP A 146 -34.40 -13.18 23.08
C ASP A 146 -33.24 -12.69 23.96
N HIS A 147 -33.30 -12.96 25.27
CA HIS A 147 -32.21 -12.68 26.21
C HIS A 147 -30.92 -13.46 25.89
N GLY A 148 -31.03 -14.51 25.06
CA GLY A 148 -29.89 -15.27 24.57
C GLY A 148 -29.12 -14.64 23.42
N TYR A 149 -29.56 -13.48 22.89
CA TYR A 149 -28.86 -12.80 21.80
C TYR A 149 -27.55 -12.16 22.27
N TRP A 150 -26.46 -12.42 21.57
CA TRP A 150 -25.16 -11.78 21.77
C TRP A 150 -24.74 -11.09 20.49
N LEU A 151 -24.06 -9.95 20.63
CA LEU A 151 -23.45 -9.30 19.49
C LEU A 151 -22.33 -10.15 18.90
N PRO A 152 -22.09 -10.08 17.58
CA PRO A 152 -20.90 -10.65 16.97
C PRO A 152 -19.64 -10.23 17.73
N ASP A 153 -18.63 -11.10 17.77
CA ASP A 153 -17.38 -10.89 18.54
C ASP A 153 -16.75 -9.52 18.28
N LYS A 154 -16.78 -9.07 17.02
CA LYS A 154 -16.33 -7.75 16.58
C LYS A 154 -16.97 -6.61 17.36
N TRP A 155 -18.28 -6.68 17.60
CA TRP A 155 -19.04 -5.63 18.29
C TRP A 155 -18.95 -5.75 19.80
N THR A 156 -18.91 -6.96 20.33
CA THR A 156 -18.67 -7.22 21.76
C THR A 156 -17.34 -6.59 22.21
N ASP A 157 -16.26 -6.87 21.47
CA ASP A 157 -14.95 -6.26 21.72
C ASP A 157 -15.01 -4.72 21.59
N ARG A 158 -15.70 -4.19 20.57
CA ARG A 158 -15.88 -2.73 20.41
C ARG A 158 -16.60 -2.08 21.60
N ILE A 159 -17.67 -2.68 22.12
CA ILE A 159 -18.39 -2.16 23.28
C ILE A 159 -17.56 -2.27 24.56
N ASP A 160 -16.79 -3.34 24.75
CA ASP A 160 -15.91 -3.43 25.92
C ASP A 160 -14.83 -2.34 25.93
N ARG A 161 -14.39 -1.89 24.75
CA ARG A 161 -13.50 -0.71 24.62
C ARG A 161 -14.15 0.59 25.09
N LEU A 162 -15.48 0.76 25.00
CA LEU A 162 -16.16 1.96 25.52
C LEU A 162 -15.98 2.13 27.03
N LYS A 163 -15.95 1.01 27.76
CA LYS A 163 -15.88 0.98 29.23
C LYS A 163 -14.51 1.39 29.79
N GLN A 164 -13.45 1.39 28.97
CA GLN A 164 -12.12 1.82 29.39
C GLN A 164 -12.07 3.35 29.56
N LYS A 165 -11.95 3.82 30.82
CA LYS A 165 -12.16 5.22 31.26
C LYS A 165 -10.99 6.19 31.02
N GLN A 166 -9.93 5.84 30.28
CA GLN A 166 -8.75 6.70 30.10
C GLN A 166 -8.49 7.01 28.62
N TYR A 167 -9.01 8.13 28.10
CA TYR A 167 -8.57 8.63 26.80
C TYR A 167 -8.32 10.14 26.81
N LEU A 168 -7.06 10.52 27.08
CA LEU A 168 -6.43 11.76 26.59
C LEU A 168 -5.51 11.49 25.39
N LYS A 169 -5.50 10.26 24.86
CA LYS A 169 -4.64 9.86 23.75
C LYS A 169 -5.36 10.01 22.40
N ALA A 170 -4.59 10.17 21.33
CA ALA A 170 -5.09 10.14 19.97
C ALA A 170 -5.94 8.88 19.70
N PRO A 171 -6.87 8.90 18.71
CA PRO A 171 -7.63 7.71 18.33
C PRO A 171 -6.68 6.54 18.04
N GLN A 172 -6.97 5.38 18.63
CA GLN A 172 -6.14 4.18 18.49
C GLN A 172 -6.57 3.32 17.31
N THR A 173 -7.23 3.88 16.29
CA THR A 173 -7.69 3.11 15.12
C THR A 173 -6.60 2.95 14.06
N ILE A 174 -6.66 1.89 13.26
CA ILE A 174 -5.77 1.70 12.11
C ILE A 174 -5.86 2.88 11.14
N GLU A 175 -7.08 3.36 10.86
CA GLU A 175 -7.33 4.51 9.98
C GLU A 175 -6.56 5.74 10.42
N HIS A 176 -6.68 6.11 11.71
CA HIS A 176 -6.06 7.31 12.25
C HIS A 176 -4.54 7.29 12.06
N TRP A 177 -3.90 6.20 12.48
CA TRP A 177 -2.45 6.06 12.37
C TRP A 177 -1.98 5.94 10.93
N LEU A 178 -2.73 5.27 10.05
CA LEU A 178 -2.41 5.18 8.63
C LEU A 178 -2.46 6.56 7.95
N GLN A 179 -3.48 7.36 8.24
CA GLN A 179 -3.59 8.73 7.71
C GLN A 179 -2.53 9.68 8.28
N ALA A 180 -2.21 9.55 9.57
CA ALA A 180 -1.10 10.28 10.19
C ALA A 180 0.25 9.92 9.53
N TYR A 181 0.45 8.64 9.18
CA TYR A 181 1.65 8.19 8.45
C TYR A 181 1.72 8.74 7.02
N LYS A 182 0.60 8.70 6.28
CA LYS A 182 0.45 9.29 4.95
C LYS A 182 0.78 10.79 4.97
N THR A 183 0.21 11.52 5.93
CA THR A 183 0.50 12.95 6.16
C THR A 183 1.99 13.19 6.44
N ARG A 184 2.65 12.31 7.20
CA ARG A 184 4.10 12.38 7.43
C ARG A 184 4.90 12.19 6.15
N ILE A 185 4.49 11.27 5.27
CA ILE A 185 5.14 11.07 3.96
C ILE A 185 5.04 12.38 3.15
N ASP A 186 3.87 13.00 3.10
CA ASP A 186 3.64 14.23 2.35
C ASP A 186 4.47 15.41 2.91
N LYS A 187 4.51 15.58 4.24
CA LYS A 187 5.34 16.61 4.89
C LYS A 187 6.85 16.49 4.59
N ARG A 188 7.32 15.27 4.29
CA ARG A 188 8.72 14.99 3.93
C ARG A 188 8.98 15.05 2.42
N THR A 189 7.93 15.11 1.62
CA THR A 189 8.03 15.16 0.15
C THR A 189 8.65 16.48 -0.29
N GLY A 190 9.61 16.42 -1.21
CA GLY A 190 10.38 17.57 -1.69
C GLY A 190 11.50 18.03 -0.74
N LYS A 191 11.51 17.59 0.53
CA LYS A 191 12.58 17.87 1.50
C LYS A 191 13.54 16.71 1.67
N HIS A 192 12.99 15.53 1.92
CA HIS A 192 13.76 14.30 2.23
C HIS A 192 13.33 13.10 1.38
N ILE A 193 12.20 13.21 0.68
CA ILE A 193 11.64 12.15 -0.14
C ILE A 193 11.27 12.76 -1.49
N GLU A 194 11.72 12.12 -2.57
CA GLU A 194 11.31 12.49 -3.92
C GLU A 194 9.79 12.32 -4.11
N PRO A 195 9.09 13.24 -4.80
CA PRO A 195 7.64 13.14 -5.03
C PRO A 195 7.18 11.80 -5.62
N THR A 196 7.98 11.23 -6.53
CA THR A 196 7.71 9.91 -7.11
C THR A 196 7.80 8.79 -6.08
N THR A 197 8.73 8.88 -5.13
CA THR A 197 8.89 7.91 -4.04
C THR A 197 7.76 8.02 -3.02
N ALA A 198 7.30 9.23 -2.72
CA ALA A 198 6.14 9.44 -1.87
C ALA A 198 4.88 8.82 -2.48
N ARG A 199 4.61 9.10 -3.76
CA ARG A 199 3.50 8.49 -4.51
C ARG A 199 3.56 6.97 -4.52
N ASP A 200 4.74 6.40 -4.76
CA ASP A 200 4.96 4.95 -4.74
C ASP A 200 4.68 4.35 -3.35
N ARG A 201 5.07 5.02 -2.27
CA ARG A 201 4.76 4.58 -0.89
C ARG A 201 3.26 4.59 -0.61
N HIS A 202 2.56 5.65 -0.98
CA HIS A 202 1.09 5.72 -0.86
C HIS A 202 0.42 4.57 -1.63
N ALA A 203 0.79 4.38 -2.89
CA ALA A 203 0.24 3.31 -3.72
C ALA A 203 0.49 1.91 -3.12
N LYS A 204 1.64 1.71 -2.46
CA LYS A 204 2.00 0.45 -1.81
C LYS A 204 1.28 0.19 -0.48
N LEU A 205 0.68 1.21 0.13
CA LEU A 205 -0.17 1.04 1.32
C LEU A 205 -1.62 0.68 0.97
N VAL A 206 -2.07 0.91 -0.27
CA VAL A 206 -3.44 0.62 -0.70
C VAL A 206 -3.85 -0.85 -0.50
N PRO A 207 -3.01 -1.87 -0.77
CA PRO A 207 -3.37 -3.25 -0.46
C PRO A 207 -3.64 -3.50 1.02
N PHE A 208 -2.84 -2.93 1.91
CA PHE A 208 -3.08 -2.99 3.35
C PHE A 208 -4.37 -2.26 3.74
N GLU A 209 -4.61 -1.07 3.19
CA GLU A 209 -5.82 -0.28 3.42
C GLU A 209 -7.11 -0.99 3.00
N ASN A 210 -7.07 -1.75 1.91
CA ASN A 210 -8.22 -2.55 1.47
C ASN A 210 -8.41 -3.85 2.27
N TYR A 211 -7.35 -4.34 2.92
CA TYR A 211 -7.37 -5.59 3.66
C TYR A 211 -7.78 -5.37 5.12
N ALA A 212 -7.23 -4.34 5.77
CA ALA A 212 -7.46 -4.08 7.18
C ALA A 212 -8.87 -3.52 7.45
N ASP A 213 -9.49 -3.93 8.55
CA ASP A 213 -10.59 -3.15 9.14
C ASP A 213 -10.02 -1.84 9.68
N LEU A 214 -10.15 -0.76 8.91
CA LEU A 214 -9.60 0.55 9.26
C LEU A 214 -10.19 1.09 10.59
N GLY A 215 -11.39 0.63 10.98
CA GLY A 215 -12.01 0.97 12.26
C GLY A 215 -11.47 0.18 13.46
N ALA A 216 -10.76 -0.93 13.23
CA ALA A 216 -10.17 -1.72 14.30
C ALA A 216 -9.07 -0.95 15.03
N LEU A 217 -8.80 -1.35 16.29
CA LEU A 217 -7.68 -0.80 17.03
C LEU A 217 -6.38 -1.17 16.35
N ILE A 218 -5.40 -0.27 16.32
CA ILE A 218 -4.06 -0.55 15.81
C ILE A 218 -3.39 -1.71 16.56
N ALA A 219 -3.78 -1.95 17.82
CA ALA A 219 -3.34 -3.08 18.62
C ALA A 219 -3.78 -4.45 18.07
N THR A 220 -4.79 -4.52 17.20
CA THR A 220 -5.19 -5.77 16.53
C THR A 220 -4.22 -6.20 15.43
N VAL A 221 -3.25 -5.34 15.06
CA VAL A 221 -2.16 -5.70 14.14
C VAL A 221 -1.11 -6.52 14.90
N ASP A 222 -1.51 -7.70 15.37
CA ASP A 222 -0.66 -8.62 16.13
C ASP A 222 0.13 -9.56 15.22
N GLU A 223 0.70 -10.63 15.79
CA GLU A 223 1.46 -11.61 15.01
C GLU A 223 0.59 -12.37 13.99
N SER A 224 -0.64 -12.75 14.36
CA SER A 224 -1.59 -13.43 13.46
C SER A 224 -1.98 -12.54 12.29
N PHE A 225 -2.31 -11.28 12.56
CA PHE A 225 -2.67 -10.32 11.52
C PHE A 225 -1.58 -10.18 10.45
N VAL A 226 -0.30 -10.16 10.86
CA VAL A 226 0.82 -10.05 9.92
C VAL A 226 0.93 -11.31 9.04
N GLU A 227 0.62 -12.50 9.58
CA GLU A 227 0.58 -13.76 8.82
C GLU A 227 -0.57 -13.80 7.82
N ASP A 228 -1.75 -13.39 8.27
CA ASP A 228 -2.94 -13.35 7.43
C ASP A 228 -2.77 -12.33 6.29
N PHE A 229 -2.19 -11.17 6.58
CA PHE A 229 -1.88 -10.18 5.55
C PHE A 229 -0.83 -10.66 4.55
N GLU A 230 0.20 -11.39 4.99
CA GLU A 230 1.19 -12.01 4.09
C GLU A 230 0.52 -13.02 3.15
N SER A 231 -0.32 -13.89 3.72
CA SER A 231 -1.09 -14.90 2.97
C SER A 231 -2.05 -14.25 1.97
N HIS A 232 -2.75 -13.19 2.39
CA HIS A 232 -3.59 -12.38 1.51
C HIS A 232 -2.81 -11.78 0.33
N LEU A 233 -1.60 -11.26 0.56
CA LEU A 233 -0.74 -10.77 -0.53
C LEU A 233 -0.30 -11.91 -1.45
N ASP A 234 -0.16 -13.12 -0.94
CA ASP A 234 0.24 -14.29 -1.72
C ASP A 234 -0.85 -14.75 -2.69
N GLU A 235 -2.10 -14.73 -2.24
CA GLU A 235 -3.31 -15.08 -2.99
C GLU A 235 -3.83 -13.94 -3.90
N SER A 236 -3.45 -12.71 -3.58
CA SER A 236 -3.87 -11.52 -4.31
C SER A 236 -3.48 -11.55 -5.79
N LYS A 237 -4.42 -11.07 -6.62
CA LYS A 237 -4.27 -10.96 -8.07
C LYS A 237 -4.10 -9.51 -8.50
N ASN A 238 -3.35 -9.29 -9.57
CA ASN A 238 -3.20 -8.00 -10.21
C ASN A 238 -4.52 -7.59 -10.87
N ARG A 239 -5.02 -6.41 -10.50
CA ARG A 239 -6.32 -5.89 -10.99
C ARG A 239 -6.42 -5.72 -12.50
N ILE A 240 -5.29 -5.55 -13.21
CA ILE A 240 -5.28 -5.27 -14.65
C ILE A 240 -5.41 -6.54 -15.48
N ASN A 241 -4.78 -7.64 -15.06
CA ASN A 241 -4.68 -8.86 -15.87
C ASN A 241 -5.15 -10.13 -15.14
N GLY A 242 -5.60 -10.03 -13.89
CA GLY A 242 -6.05 -11.18 -13.08
C GLY A 242 -4.94 -12.16 -12.68
N ASN A 243 -3.69 -11.94 -13.09
CA ASN A 243 -2.57 -12.82 -12.74
C ASN A 243 -2.19 -12.64 -11.27
N PRO A 244 -1.62 -13.66 -10.60
CA PRO A 244 -1.07 -13.50 -9.26
C PRO A 244 -0.09 -12.34 -9.18
N LEU A 245 -0.05 -11.64 -8.04
CA LEU A 245 0.92 -10.58 -7.82
C LEU A 245 2.35 -11.12 -7.99
N GLY A 246 3.20 -10.34 -8.67
CA GLY A 246 4.62 -10.68 -8.77
C GLY A 246 5.32 -10.53 -7.42
N LYS A 247 6.32 -11.38 -7.13
CA LYS A 247 7.09 -11.36 -5.86
C LYS A 247 7.53 -9.97 -5.43
N THR A 248 8.15 -9.20 -6.33
CA THR A 248 8.65 -7.85 -6.02
C THR A 248 7.52 -6.88 -5.64
N SER A 249 6.30 -7.10 -6.15
CA SER A 249 5.14 -6.29 -5.75
C SER A 249 4.68 -6.66 -4.34
N LYS A 250 4.54 -7.96 -4.04
CA LYS A 250 4.22 -8.47 -2.70
C LYS A 250 5.22 -7.96 -1.65
N GLU A 251 6.51 -8.12 -1.90
CA GLU A 251 7.59 -7.59 -1.05
C GLU A 251 7.49 -6.07 -0.87
N GLY A 252 7.14 -5.34 -1.95
CA GLY A 252 6.97 -3.89 -1.92
C GLY A 252 5.80 -3.44 -1.04
N TYR A 253 4.66 -4.13 -1.15
CA TYR A 253 3.46 -3.87 -0.35
C TYR A 253 3.70 -4.20 1.12
N PHE A 254 4.22 -5.40 1.41
CA PHE A 254 4.53 -5.81 2.77
C PHE A 254 5.57 -4.90 3.43
N LYS A 255 6.61 -4.49 2.70
CA LYS A 255 7.61 -3.55 3.21
C LYS A 255 7.01 -2.19 3.54
N ALA A 256 6.08 -1.68 2.73
CA ALA A 256 5.40 -0.42 3.01
C ALA A 256 4.53 -0.52 4.28
N PHE A 257 3.76 -1.60 4.42
CA PHE A 257 3.03 -1.94 5.64
C PHE A 257 3.96 -2.02 6.86
N ALA A 258 5.06 -2.77 6.78
CA ALA A 258 6.00 -2.90 7.89
C ALA A 258 6.67 -1.57 8.27
N MET A 259 6.93 -0.69 7.30
CA MET A 259 7.42 0.67 7.58
C MET A 259 6.37 1.54 8.29
N PHE A 260 5.10 1.40 7.95
CA PHE A 260 3.98 2.05 8.64
C PHE A 260 3.89 1.54 10.09
N ALA A 261 3.80 0.23 10.29
CA ALA A 261 3.67 -0.38 11.62
C ALA A 261 4.84 -0.01 12.54
N ARG A 262 6.09 -0.10 12.07
CA ARG A 262 7.27 0.35 12.86
C ARG A 262 7.21 1.83 13.21
N TRP A 263 6.71 2.67 12.31
CA TRP A 263 6.54 4.09 12.62
C TRP A 263 5.46 4.32 13.68
N ALA A 264 4.32 3.64 13.57
CA ALA A 264 3.22 3.73 14.52
C ALA A 264 3.68 3.30 15.93
N ALA A 265 4.43 2.20 16.04
CA ALA A 265 4.97 1.70 17.32
C ALA A 265 5.94 2.68 17.99
N GLY A 266 6.58 3.55 17.19
CA GLY A 266 7.46 4.59 17.70
C GLY A 266 6.77 5.89 18.11
N GLN A 267 5.43 6.01 17.97
CA GLN A 267 4.70 7.20 18.38
C GLN A 267 4.29 7.11 19.85
N LYS A 268 4.58 8.17 20.63
CA LYS A 268 4.32 8.19 22.09
C LYS A 268 2.85 7.99 22.45
N ASP A 269 1.95 8.49 21.60
CA ASP A 269 0.51 8.43 21.82
C ASP A 269 -0.12 7.18 21.21
N CYS A 270 0.66 6.30 20.58
CA CYS A 270 0.18 5.06 20.00
C CYS A 270 0.41 3.90 20.96
N GLU A 271 -0.62 3.11 21.24
CA GLU A 271 -0.57 1.94 22.11
C GLU A 271 -0.12 0.68 21.37
N PHE A 272 0.19 0.80 20.08
CA PHE A 272 0.64 -0.29 19.23
C PHE A 272 1.97 -0.87 19.71
N GLN A 273 1.96 -2.16 20.05
CA GLN A 273 3.17 -2.95 20.26
C GLN A 273 3.54 -3.65 18.96
N GLN A 274 4.76 -3.42 18.47
CA GLN A 274 5.21 -4.01 17.22
C GLN A 274 5.30 -5.55 17.34
N PRO A 275 4.63 -6.32 16.45
CA PRO A 275 4.77 -7.78 16.40
C PRO A 275 6.22 -8.20 16.14
N ALA A 276 6.71 -9.24 16.84
CA ALA A 276 8.09 -9.71 16.69
C ALA A 276 8.34 -10.25 15.27
N ASN A 277 7.31 -10.88 14.70
CA ASN A 277 7.32 -11.46 13.37
C ASN A 277 7.39 -10.44 12.22
N LEU A 278 7.14 -9.15 12.46
CA LEU A 278 7.22 -8.08 11.45
C LEU A 278 8.65 -7.83 10.91
N SER A 279 9.65 -8.28 11.66
CA SER A 279 11.08 -8.15 11.31
C SER A 279 11.76 -9.47 10.95
N THR A 280 11.05 -10.61 11.00
CA THR A 280 11.70 -11.89 10.76
C THR A 280 12.06 -12.07 9.29
N ASN A 281 13.22 -12.68 9.05
CA ASN A 281 13.70 -12.98 7.69
C ASN A 281 13.00 -14.21 7.08
N GLU A 282 12.17 -14.90 7.84
CA GLU A 282 11.42 -16.10 7.44
C GLU A 282 10.33 -15.77 6.42
N ARG A 283 9.81 -14.55 6.48
CA ARG A 283 8.75 -14.00 5.64
C ARG A 283 9.29 -13.49 4.32
N ARG A 284 9.62 -14.44 3.45
CA ARG A 284 10.09 -14.17 2.08
C ARG A 284 9.14 -14.82 1.11
N PHE A 285 8.41 -13.98 0.37
CA PHE A 285 7.67 -14.41 -0.82
C PHE A 285 8.61 -15.21 -1.74
N ARG A 286 8.30 -16.49 -1.95
CA ARG A 286 9.08 -17.38 -2.82
C ARG A 286 8.48 -17.35 -4.22
N GLU A 287 9.35 -17.25 -5.23
CA GLU A 287 8.93 -17.56 -6.60
C GLU A 287 9.02 -19.08 -6.76
N PRO A 288 8.02 -19.73 -7.38
CA PRO A 288 8.07 -21.17 -7.64
C PRO A 288 9.21 -21.52 -8.62
N ASP A 289 9.62 -20.54 -9.44
CA ASP A 289 10.77 -20.67 -10.31
C ASP A 289 12.07 -20.59 -9.49
N GLY A 290 12.73 -21.73 -9.30
CA GLY A 290 14.02 -21.82 -8.60
C GLY A 290 15.11 -20.91 -9.21
N HIS A 291 16.20 -20.68 -8.45
CA HIS A 291 17.26 -19.74 -8.80
C HIS A 291 17.89 -19.93 -10.19
N GLY A 292 17.92 -21.16 -10.72
CA GLY A 292 18.46 -21.48 -12.05
C GLY A 292 17.73 -20.75 -13.19
N ARG A 293 16.39 -20.85 -13.22
CA ARG A 293 15.55 -20.19 -14.23
C ARG A 293 15.72 -18.67 -14.22
N LYS A 294 15.91 -18.08 -13.03
CA LYS A 294 16.16 -16.64 -12.88
C LYS A 294 17.49 -16.23 -13.52
N ARG A 295 18.55 -17.03 -13.36
CA ARG A 295 19.86 -16.78 -14.01
C ARG A 295 19.78 -16.93 -15.52
N GLU A 296 19.05 -17.93 -16.02
CA GLU A 296 18.84 -18.12 -17.46
C GLU A 296 18.04 -16.96 -18.08
N LYS A 297 16.94 -16.55 -17.44
CA LYS A 297 16.17 -15.36 -17.86
C LYS A 297 17.03 -14.10 -17.84
N ALA A 298 17.84 -13.94 -16.79
CA ALA A 298 18.80 -12.86 -16.66
C ALA A 298 19.87 -12.87 -17.77
N LYS A 299 20.31 -14.06 -18.22
CA LYS A 299 21.26 -14.24 -19.31
C LYS A 299 20.61 -13.96 -20.67
N ALA A 300 19.37 -14.39 -20.87
CA ALA A 300 18.60 -14.11 -22.09
C ALA A 300 18.35 -12.60 -22.32
N GLU A 301 18.30 -11.81 -21.24
CA GLU A 301 18.22 -10.34 -21.32
C GLU A 301 19.52 -9.66 -21.77
N LEU A 302 20.67 -10.35 -21.75
CA LEU A 302 21.94 -9.78 -22.20
C LEU A 302 21.96 -9.63 -23.72
N TRP A 303 22.51 -8.53 -24.21
CA TRP A 303 22.63 -8.22 -25.62
C TRP A 303 23.78 -8.98 -26.29
N SER A 304 23.51 -9.54 -27.48
CA SER A 304 24.52 -10.14 -28.36
C SER A 304 25.05 -9.12 -29.40
N PRO A 305 26.21 -9.39 -30.03
CA PRO A 305 26.72 -8.51 -31.09
C PRO A 305 25.74 -8.28 -32.24
N LEU A 306 25.07 -9.34 -32.70
CA LEU A 306 24.07 -9.25 -33.77
C LEU A 306 22.87 -8.38 -33.39
N GLU A 307 22.43 -8.45 -32.13
CA GLU A 307 21.32 -7.64 -31.64
C GLU A 307 21.69 -6.15 -31.55
N ILE A 308 22.92 -5.84 -31.15
CA ILE A 308 23.46 -4.48 -31.14
C ILE A 308 23.59 -3.97 -32.58
N ASP A 309 24.20 -4.74 -33.47
CA ASP A 309 24.32 -4.38 -34.90
C ASP A 309 22.95 -4.11 -35.55
N THR A 310 21.96 -4.97 -35.29
CA THR A 310 20.58 -4.78 -35.73
C THR A 310 20.00 -3.46 -35.22
N ALA A 311 20.24 -3.13 -33.95
CA ALA A 311 19.75 -1.89 -33.36
C ALA A 311 20.48 -0.66 -33.93
N MET A 312 21.80 -0.74 -34.11
CA MET A 312 22.63 0.33 -34.67
C MET A 312 22.32 0.60 -36.15
N THR A 313 21.90 -0.42 -36.90
CA THR A 313 21.48 -0.28 -38.29
C THR A 313 20.09 0.33 -38.42
N LYS A 314 19.13 -0.12 -37.60
CA LYS A 314 17.70 0.20 -37.79
C LYS A 314 17.16 1.37 -36.97
N CYS A 315 17.79 1.72 -35.85
CA CYS A 315 17.29 2.79 -34.99
C CYS A 315 17.70 4.17 -35.53
N PRO A 316 16.95 5.26 -35.21
CA PRO A 316 17.40 6.62 -35.47
C PRO A 316 18.65 6.98 -34.65
N ASP A 317 19.48 7.91 -35.12
CA ASP A 317 20.76 8.26 -34.51
C ASP A 317 20.66 8.68 -33.03
N ARG A 318 19.62 9.44 -32.67
CA ARG A 318 19.33 9.77 -31.27
C ARG A 318 19.16 8.52 -30.38
N VAL A 319 18.51 7.47 -30.88
CA VAL A 319 18.32 6.21 -30.14
C VAL A 319 19.60 5.40 -30.15
N LYS A 320 20.37 5.41 -31.24
CA LYS A 320 21.72 4.81 -31.29
C LYS A 320 22.62 5.40 -30.21
N LEU A 321 22.63 6.72 -30.05
CA LEU A 321 23.36 7.39 -28.98
C LEU A 321 22.95 6.88 -27.60
N TYR A 322 21.65 6.76 -27.33
CA TYR A 322 21.18 6.25 -26.04
C TYR A 322 21.61 4.80 -25.77
N ILE A 323 21.62 3.96 -26.80
CA ILE A 323 22.13 2.58 -26.72
C ILE A 323 23.62 2.61 -26.37
N LEU A 324 24.42 3.40 -27.10
CA LEU A 324 25.85 3.52 -26.86
C LEU A 324 26.15 4.06 -25.47
N LEU A 325 25.51 5.13 -25.00
CA LEU A 325 25.74 5.65 -23.64
C LEU A 325 25.35 4.65 -22.53
N CYS A 326 24.27 3.87 -22.73
CA CYS A 326 23.91 2.81 -21.79
C CYS A 326 24.90 1.63 -21.77
N LEU A 327 25.57 1.36 -22.90
CA LEU A 327 26.53 0.26 -23.04
C LEU A 327 27.98 0.68 -22.74
N ASN A 328 28.37 1.90 -23.12
CA ASN A 328 29.72 2.45 -22.99
C ASN A 328 29.96 2.98 -21.57
N CYS A 329 28.96 3.62 -20.95
CA CYS A 329 29.09 4.26 -19.64
C CYS A 329 28.21 3.60 -18.57
N GLY A 330 27.49 2.54 -18.93
CA GLY A 330 26.58 1.87 -18.00
C GLY A 330 25.41 2.73 -17.55
N PHE A 331 25.01 3.77 -18.29
CA PHE A 331 24.00 4.71 -17.80
C PHE A 331 22.62 4.07 -17.61
N ARG A 332 21.90 4.52 -16.57
CA ARG A 332 20.45 4.32 -16.46
C ARG A 332 19.72 5.42 -17.23
N HIS A 333 18.43 5.23 -17.45
CA HIS A 333 17.59 6.23 -18.13
C HIS A 333 17.60 7.59 -17.39
N ILE A 334 17.70 7.57 -16.05
CA ILE A 334 17.78 8.80 -15.25
C ILE A 334 19.12 9.52 -15.43
N ASP A 335 20.20 8.78 -15.68
CA ASP A 335 21.53 9.34 -15.89
C ASP A 335 21.55 10.06 -17.26
N LEU A 336 21.01 9.42 -18.32
CA LEU A 336 20.79 10.05 -19.63
C LEU A 336 19.94 11.33 -19.56
N ALA A 337 18.87 11.30 -18.76
CA ALA A 337 17.96 12.42 -18.56
C ALA A 337 18.62 13.63 -17.88
N HIS A 338 19.69 13.42 -17.13
CA HIS A 338 20.35 14.45 -16.32
C HIS A 338 21.74 14.79 -16.81
N LEU A 339 22.20 14.20 -17.91
CA LEU A 339 23.51 14.49 -18.49
C LEU A 339 23.60 15.97 -18.87
N ARG A 340 24.59 16.68 -18.30
CA ARG A 340 24.81 18.11 -18.52
C ARG A 340 25.93 18.34 -19.52
N HIS A 341 25.96 19.53 -20.12
CA HIS A 341 27.08 19.91 -20.98
C HIS A 341 28.42 19.88 -20.25
N GLY A 342 28.46 20.30 -18.99
CA GLY A 342 29.68 20.30 -18.17
C GLY A 342 30.21 18.91 -17.79
N ASP A 343 29.40 17.86 -17.95
CA ASP A 343 29.82 16.48 -17.69
C ASP A 343 30.60 15.90 -18.89
N ILE A 344 30.55 16.55 -20.06
CA ILE A 344 31.07 16.04 -21.32
C ILE A 344 32.36 16.78 -21.68
N ARG A 345 33.46 16.03 -21.79
CA ARG A 345 34.76 16.50 -22.26
C ARG A 345 35.01 15.89 -23.63
N ILE A 346 34.44 16.51 -24.66
CA ILE A 346 34.44 16.00 -26.03
C ILE A 346 35.87 15.83 -26.55
N GLU A 347 36.74 16.80 -26.26
CA GLU A 347 38.13 16.84 -26.70
C GLU A 347 38.95 15.70 -26.09
N GLU A 348 38.63 15.30 -24.85
CA GLU A 348 39.24 14.17 -24.15
C GLU A 348 38.53 12.84 -24.48
N LYS A 349 37.45 12.86 -25.27
CA LYS A 349 36.55 11.74 -25.52
C LYS A 349 36.03 11.12 -24.22
N ARG A 350 35.61 11.95 -23.25
CA ARG A 350 35.20 11.50 -21.92
C ARG A 350 33.87 12.07 -21.46
N ILE A 351 33.19 11.29 -20.62
CA ILE A 351 32.13 11.78 -19.75
C ILE A 351 32.56 11.58 -18.30
N VAL A 352 32.56 12.65 -17.53
CA VAL A 352 32.87 12.63 -16.09
C VAL A 352 31.61 12.97 -15.33
N ILE A 353 31.05 11.99 -14.62
CA ILE A 353 29.76 12.17 -13.95
C ILE A 353 29.69 11.42 -12.62
N GLN A 354 29.10 12.08 -11.62
CA GLN A 354 28.58 11.43 -10.42
C GLN A 354 27.10 11.10 -10.64
N ARG A 355 26.71 9.83 -10.43
CA ARG A 355 25.37 9.36 -10.80
C ARG A 355 24.28 10.10 -10.03
N LYS A 356 23.26 10.60 -10.76
CA LYS A 356 22.18 11.41 -10.17
C LYS A 356 21.44 10.71 -9.03
N LYS A 357 21.28 9.38 -9.10
CA LYS A 357 20.63 8.61 -8.04
C LYS A 357 21.39 8.64 -6.70
N LEU A 358 22.70 8.83 -6.76
CA LEU A 358 23.62 8.71 -5.62
C LEU A 358 24.33 10.02 -5.31
N ASN A 359 23.93 11.12 -5.94
CA ASN A 359 24.60 12.42 -5.80
C ASN A 359 24.46 13.06 -4.40
N GLN A 360 23.65 12.46 -3.52
CA GLN A 360 23.51 12.84 -2.11
C GLN A 360 24.42 12.00 -1.21
N GLU A 361 24.97 10.90 -1.72
CA GLU A 361 25.83 10.00 -0.97
C GLU A 361 27.29 10.44 -1.17
N MET A 362 27.97 10.82 -0.10
CA MET A 362 29.38 11.20 -0.16
C MET A 362 30.30 10.06 -0.66
N THR A 363 29.81 8.82 -0.61
CA THR A 363 30.54 7.61 -1.00
C THR A 363 30.35 7.22 -2.47
N ALA A 364 29.56 7.98 -3.22
CA ALA A 364 29.32 7.73 -4.62
C ALA A 364 30.40 8.40 -5.48
N PRO A 365 31.20 7.62 -6.24
CA PRO A 365 32.32 8.19 -7.00
C PRO A 365 31.83 9.01 -8.20
N ALA A 366 32.61 10.02 -8.56
CA ALA A 366 32.58 10.58 -9.90
C ALA A 366 33.40 9.65 -10.82
N VAL A 367 32.80 9.18 -11.91
CA VAL A 367 33.45 8.21 -12.82
C VAL A 367 33.78 8.90 -14.13
N SER A 368 35.02 8.74 -14.58
CA SER A 368 35.51 9.19 -15.89
C SER A 368 35.43 8.05 -16.91
N TYR A 369 34.48 8.13 -17.82
CA TYR A 369 34.25 7.11 -18.85
C TYR A 369 34.92 7.51 -20.15
N LEU A 370 35.86 6.72 -20.66
CA LEU A 370 36.33 6.83 -22.04
C LEU A 370 35.21 6.47 -23.01
N LEU A 371 35.00 7.32 -24.01
CA LEU A 371 34.00 7.13 -25.05
C LEU A 371 34.61 6.50 -26.30
N TRP A 372 33.86 5.62 -26.95
CA TRP A 372 34.19 5.17 -28.31
C TRP A 372 34.01 6.30 -29.31
N ASP A 373 34.76 6.28 -30.40
CA ASP A 373 34.71 7.32 -31.44
C ASP A 373 33.29 7.52 -31.98
N ARG A 374 32.60 6.42 -32.25
CA ARG A 374 31.20 6.46 -32.70
C ARG A 374 30.25 7.06 -31.66
N THR A 375 30.55 6.90 -30.37
CA THR A 375 29.77 7.52 -29.29
C THR A 375 29.98 9.02 -29.27
N VAL A 376 31.23 9.49 -29.44
CA VAL A 376 31.58 10.92 -29.50
C VAL A 376 30.88 11.59 -30.69
N GLU A 377 31.01 11.03 -31.88
CA GLU A 377 30.38 11.54 -33.10
C GLU A 377 28.86 11.72 -32.91
N LEU A 378 28.16 10.67 -32.47
CA LEU A 378 26.73 10.74 -32.23
C LEU A 378 26.36 11.70 -31.09
N LEU A 379 27.22 11.85 -30.09
CA LEU A 379 26.99 12.77 -28.98
C LEU A 379 27.10 14.22 -29.44
N GLU A 380 28.08 14.56 -30.27
CA GLU A 380 28.22 15.89 -30.89
C GLU A 380 27.03 16.21 -31.79
N GLU A 381 26.64 15.29 -32.67
CA GLU A 381 25.52 15.47 -33.62
C GLU A 381 24.17 15.65 -32.92
N GLN A 382 23.92 14.89 -31.84
CA GLN A 382 22.63 14.85 -31.15
C GLN A 382 22.60 15.74 -29.90
N ARG A 383 23.66 16.51 -29.65
CA ARG A 383 23.75 17.46 -28.53
C ARG A 383 22.68 18.53 -28.68
N ALA A 384 21.92 18.73 -27.62
CA ALA A 384 20.88 19.77 -27.57
C ALA A 384 21.49 21.16 -27.42
N ASP A 385 20.86 22.17 -28.01
CA ASP A 385 21.08 23.58 -27.67
C ASP A 385 20.20 23.98 -26.48
N HIS A 386 20.52 23.45 -25.30
CA HIS A 386 19.79 23.72 -24.07
C HIS A 386 20.79 24.26 -23.04
N PRO A 387 20.46 25.27 -22.22
CA PRO A 387 21.45 25.95 -21.37
C PRO A 387 22.19 25.02 -20.39
N LEU A 388 21.54 23.97 -19.90
CA LEU A 388 22.12 23.01 -18.94
C LEU A 388 22.34 21.58 -19.48
N LEU A 389 21.31 20.98 -20.10
CA LEU A 389 21.23 19.56 -20.43
C LEU A 389 21.79 19.25 -21.82
N ALA A 390 22.60 18.19 -21.90
CA ALA A 390 23.16 17.72 -23.17
C ALA A 390 22.12 17.03 -24.06
N LEU A 391 21.09 16.42 -23.47
CA LEU A 391 20.08 15.62 -24.16
C LEU A 391 18.67 16.04 -23.72
N VAL A 392 17.83 16.39 -24.70
CA VAL A 392 16.43 16.80 -24.48
C VAL A 392 15.46 15.99 -25.34
N ASN A 393 14.19 16.05 -25.00
CA ASN A 393 13.11 15.44 -25.78
C ASN A 393 12.86 16.25 -27.07
N ARG A 394 11.82 15.90 -27.84
CA ARG A 394 11.50 16.63 -29.10
C ARG A 394 11.01 18.05 -28.86
N ASP A 395 10.47 18.32 -27.67
CA ASP A 395 9.90 19.61 -27.27
C ASP A 395 10.95 20.49 -26.56
N GLY A 396 12.23 20.11 -26.57
CA GLY A 396 13.31 20.82 -25.87
C GLY A 396 13.34 20.61 -24.35
N ASN A 397 12.42 19.83 -23.79
CA ASN A 397 12.33 19.57 -22.36
C ASN A 397 13.20 18.38 -21.92
N GLN A 398 13.46 18.27 -20.62
CA GLN A 398 14.17 17.13 -20.05
C GLN A 398 13.53 15.79 -20.44
N ILE A 399 14.35 14.82 -20.83
CA ILE A 399 13.89 13.45 -21.12
C ILE A 399 13.42 12.80 -19.82
N THR A 400 12.21 12.25 -19.78
CA THR A 400 11.76 11.46 -18.62
C THR A 400 12.16 9.98 -18.79
N PRO A 401 12.52 9.26 -17.71
CA PRO A 401 12.84 7.83 -17.79
C PRO A 401 11.71 6.97 -18.38
N SER A 402 10.46 7.37 -18.18
CA SER A 402 9.28 6.71 -18.75
C SER A 402 9.21 6.89 -20.27
N ASN A 403 9.48 8.11 -20.77
CA ASN A 403 9.48 8.38 -22.20
C ASN A 403 10.53 7.55 -22.92
N LEU A 404 11.76 7.51 -22.39
CA LEU A 404 12.84 6.71 -22.98
C LEU A 404 12.48 5.21 -23.04
N SER A 405 11.89 4.69 -21.97
CA SER A 405 11.43 3.29 -21.90
C SER A 405 10.33 3.01 -22.93
N SER A 406 9.37 3.93 -23.07
CA SER A 406 8.26 3.82 -24.02
C SER A 406 8.72 3.93 -25.47
N TRP A 407 9.66 4.83 -25.76
CA TRP A 407 10.27 4.96 -27.09
C TRP A 407 11.05 3.70 -27.47
N TRP A 408 11.92 3.21 -26.59
CA TRP A 408 12.64 1.96 -26.82
C TRP A 408 11.69 0.78 -27.03
N ARG A 409 10.59 0.70 -26.27
CA ARG A 409 9.57 -0.34 -26.43
C ARG A 409 9.01 -0.38 -27.86
N ARG A 410 8.81 0.77 -28.51
CA ARG A 410 8.29 0.82 -29.90
C ARG A 410 9.30 0.24 -30.88
N TYR A 411 10.57 0.67 -30.82
CA TYR A 411 11.61 0.19 -31.74
C TYR A 411 11.91 -1.29 -31.56
N ARG A 412 12.04 -1.75 -30.31
CA ARG A 412 12.43 -3.14 -30.06
C ARG A 412 11.38 -4.16 -30.52
N CYS A 413 10.10 -3.80 -30.49
CA CYS A 413 9.03 -4.66 -31.00
C CYS A 413 9.10 -4.78 -32.53
N ASN A 414 9.40 -3.67 -33.22
CA ASN A 414 9.47 -3.63 -34.69
C ASN A 414 10.70 -4.34 -35.26
N PHE A 415 11.78 -4.45 -34.47
CA PHE A 415 13.06 -4.97 -34.96
C PHE A 415 13.39 -6.38 -34.44
N GLY A 416 12.44 -7.10 -33.83
CA GLY A 416 12.68 -8.44 -33.30
C GLY A 416 13.48 -8.49 -32.00
N LEU A 417 13.53 -7.37 -31.26
CA LEU A 417 14.28 -7.19 -30.01
C LEU A 417 13.36 -7.15 -28.78
N ALA A 418 12.18 -7.77 -28.83
CA ALA A 418 11.13 -7.66 -27.81
C ALA A 418 11.59 -8.03 -26.38
N GLY A 419 12.54 -8.98 -26.26
CA GLY A 419 13.14 -9.38 -24.99
C GLY A 419 14.19 -8.40 -24.43
N LYS A 420 14.71 -7.50 -25.25
CA LYS A 420 15.85 -6.64 -24.90
C LYS A 420 15.38 -5.31 -24.36
N LYS A 421 15.73 -5.01 -23.11
CA LYS A 421 15.43 -3.70 -22.49
C LYS A 421 16.67 -2.82 -22.62
N LEU A 422 16.46 -1.52 -22.78
CA LEU A 422 17.57 -0.56 -22.81
C LEU A 422 18.41 -0.63 -21.51
N ALA A 423 17.73 -0.75 -20.35
CA ALA A 423 18.40 -0.99 -19.07
C ALA A 423 19.24 -2.29 -18.99
N SER A 424 19.01 -3.27 -19.88
CA SER A 424 19.81 -4.49 -19.93
C SER A 424 21.18 -4.27 -20.59
N LEU A 425 21.38 -3.19 -21.36
CA LEU A 425 22.69 -2.83 -21.92
C LEU A 425 23.72 -2.55 -20.81
N ARG A 426 23.29 -1.81 -19.77
CA ARG A 426 24.11 -1.59 -18.56
C ARG A 426 24.57 -2.91 -17.95
N LYS A 427 23.67 -3.91 -17.89
CA LYS A 427 23.98 -5.24 -17.37
C LYS A 427 24.93 -6.01 -18.31
N THR A 428 24.75 -5.89 -19.63
CA THR A 428 25.67 -6.45 -20.62
C THR A 428 27.07 -5.87 -20.47
N GLY A 429 27.20 -4.55 -20.42
CA GLY A 429 28.48 -3.87 -20.20
C GLY A 429 29.14 -4.29 -18.89
N SER A 430 28.41 -4.25 -17.77
CA SER A 430 28.94 -4.68 -16.46
C SER A 430 29.34 -6.15 -16.44
N THR A 431 28.58 -7.04 -17.10
CA THR A 431 28.96 -8.46 -17.19
C THR A 431 30.29 -8.63 -17.92
N ILE A 432 30.49 -7.92 -19.03
CA ILE A 432 31.73 -8.01 -19.82
C ILE A 432 32.90 -7.34 -19.08
N VAL A 433 32.69 -6.16 -18.49
CA VAL A 433 33.72 -5.49 -17.67
C VAL A 433 34.13 -6.36 -16.49
N SER A 434 33.19 -7.05 -15.83
CA SER A 434 33.50 -7.97 -14.71
C SER A 434 34.32 -9.20 -15.12
N GLN A 435 34.32 -9.55 -16.42
CA GLN A 435 35.18 -10.61 -16.95
C GLN A 435 36.62 -10.13 -17.14
N PHE A 436 36.81 -8.82 -17.36
CA PHE A 436 38.13 -8.21 -17.42
C PHE A 436 38.73 -8.12 -16.01
N ASP A 437 37.98 -7.53 -15.08
CA ASP A 437 38.30 -7.52 -13.65
C ASP A 437 37.01 -7.44 -12.82
N ARG A 438 36.84 -8.36 -11.86
CA ARG A 438 35.64 -8.46 -11.01
C ARG A 438 35.39 -7.21 -10.16
N GLY A 439 36.38 -6.35 -9.93
CA GLY A 439 36.21 -5.11 -9.17
C GLY A 439 35.78 -3.90 -10.01
N LEU A 440 36.01 -3.94 -11.33
CA LEU A 440 35.78 -2.80 -12.21
C LEU A 440 34.30 -2.60 -12.56
N ASP A 441 33.47 -3.62 -12.45
CA ASP A 441 32.04 -3.49 -12.72
C ASP A 441 31.37 -2.50 -11.75
N THR A 442 31.80 -2.47 -10.49
CA THR A 442 31.31 -1.53 -9.46
C THR A 442 31.65 -0.09 -9.84
N VAL A 443 32.87 0.15 -10.35
CA VAL A 443 33.33 1.46 -10.83
C VAL A 443 32.57 1.84 -12.10
N TYR A 444 32.51 0.94 -13.09
CA TYR A 444 31.75 1.13 -14.32
C TYR A 444 30.27 1.46 -14.05
N LEU A 445 29.68 0.82 -13.05
CA LEU A 445 28.29 1.05 -12.64
C LEU A 445 28.10 2.33 -11.80
N GLY A 446 29.18 2.96 -11.33
CA GLY A 446 29.17 4.08 -10.40
C GLY A 446 28.34 3.74 -9.15
N GLU A 447 28.59 2.59 -8.53
CA GLU A 447 27.93 2.20 -7.28
C GLU A 447 28.69 2.75 -6.07
N CYS A 448 27.98 3.00 -4.97
CA CYS A 448 28.61 3.46 -3.73
C CYS A 448 29.70 2.48 -3.30
N LEU A 449 30.85 3.02 -2.92
CA LEU A 449 31.95 2.21 -2.40
C LEU A 449 31.53 1.66 -1.04
N SER A 450 31.52 0.33 -0.91
CA SER A 450 31.05 -0.36 0.31
C SER A 450 32.10 -0.47 1.41
N ASN A 451 33.37 -0.21 1.10
CA ASN A 451 34.48 -0.38 2.03
C ASN A 451 35.06 0.99 2.41
N THR A 452 35.20 1.26 3.71
CA THR A 452 35.85 2.44 4.30
C THR A 452 37.20 2.74 3.66
N ALA A 453 38.00 1.71 3.35
CA ALA A 453 39.29 1.89 2.69
C ALA A 453 39.14 2.45 1.26
N LYS A 454 38.14 2.01 0.50
CA LYS A 454 37.88 2.58 -0.83
C LYS A 454 37.37 4.01 -0.70
N ILE A 455 36.43 4.25 0.21
CA ILE A 455 35.86 5.59 0.45
C ILE A 455 36.94 6.64 0.76
N HIS A 456 37.95 6.29 1.56
CA HIS A 456 38.97 7.25 2.01
C HIS A 456 40.29 7.22 1.26
N TYR A 457 40.58 6.20 0.45
CA TYR A 457 41.89 6.06 -0.18
C TYR A 457 41.87 5.94 -1.71
N SER A 458 40.71 5.78 -2.37
CA SER A 458 40.63 5.91 -3.83
C SER A 458 40.28 7.35 -4.21
N PHE A 459 41.27 8.25 -4.15
CA PHE A 459 41.12 9.68 -4.43
C PHE A 459 41.24 10.05 -5.92
N ASP A 460 40.89 9.14 -6.83
CA ASP A 460 40.91 9.38 -8.29
C ASP A 460 39.50 9.71 -8.83
N ASP A 461 38.65 10.31 -8.00
CA ASP A 461 37.26 10.63 -8.34
C ASP A 461 37.21 11.63 -9.51
N GLY A 462 36.66 11.17 -10.64
CA GLY A 462 36.54 11.95 -11.87
C GLY A 462 37.81 11.97 -12.74
N GLU A 463 38.89 11.34 -12.30
CA GLU A 463 40.12 11.21 -13.09
C GLU A 463 40.05 9.99 -14.02
N PRO A 464 40.78 10.01 -15.15
CA PRO A 464 40.95 8.85 -16.02
C PRO A 464 41.42 7.60 -15.26
N CYS A 465 40.80 6.45 -15.53
CA CYS A 465 41.19 5.17 -14.94
C CYS A 465 41.59 4.19 -16.05
N ASP A 466 42.89 3.99 -16.23
CA ASP A 466 43.45 3.14 -17.31
C ASP A 466 42.87 1.73 -17.34
N GLN A 467 42.62 1.13 -16.17
CA GLN A 467 42.04 -0.22 -16.08
C GLN A 467 40.59 -0.23 -16.58
N LEU A 468 39.79 0.78 -16.19
CA LEU A 468 38.42 0.92 -16.68
C LEU A 468 38.41 1.23 -18.18
N ASP A 469 39.31 2.08 -18.66
CA ASP A 469 39.41 2.45 -20.07
C ASP A 469 39.73 1.22 -20.93
N LYS A 470 40.71 0.39 -20.52
CA LYS A 470 41.01 -0.89 -21.19
C LYS A 470 39.80 -1.84 -21.18
N ALA A 471 39.07 -1.91 -20.07
CA ALA A 471 37.86 -2.73 -19.99
C ALA A 471 36.72 -2.21 -20.89
N ILE A 472 36.57 -0.89 -21.04
CA ILE A 472 35.62 -0.25 -21.95
C ILE A 472 36.03 -0.43 -23.41
N GLN A 473 37.33 -0.41 -23.73
CA GLN A 473 37.83 -0.74 -25.06
C GLN A 473 37.60 -2.21 -25.42
N GLU A 474 37.88 -3.14 -24.50
CA GLU A 474 37.55 -4.56 -24.68
C GLU A 474 36.04 -4.79 -24.84
N LEU A 475 35.22 -4.02 -24.13
CA LEU A 475 33.77 -4.03 -24.34
C LEU A 475 33.41 -3.53 -25.74
N GLY A 476 33.99 -2.42 -26.20
CA GLY A 476 33.74 -1.84 -27.52
C GLY A 476 34.16 -2.76 -28.66
N SER A 477 35.32 -3.41 -28.54
CA SER A 477 35.84 -4.32 -29.56
C SER A 477 34.95 -5.54 -29.80
N ARG A 478 34.34 -6.08 -28.75
CA ARG A 478 33.36 -7.18 -28.87
C ARG A 478 32.11 -6.83 -29.67
N PHE A 479 31.79 -5.54 -29.76
CA PHE A 479 30.67 -5.03 -30.53
C PHE A 479 31.10 -4.28 -31.80
N GLY A 480 32.40 -4.27 -32.12
CA GLY A 480 32.94 -3.63 -33.33
C GLY A 480 32.98 -2.10 -33.27
N PHE A 481 33.04 -1.49 -32.09
CA PHE A 481 33.07 -0.03 -31.93
C PHE A 481 34.47 0.57 -31.80
N CYS A 482 35.48 -0.25 -31.45
CA CYS A 482 36.88 0.15 -31.40
C CYS A 482 37.79 -1.07 -31.56
N GLU A 483 39.07 -0.84 -31.78
CA GLU A 483 40.07 -1.91 -31.73
C GLU A 483 40.20 -2.45 -30.29
N PRO A 484 40.54 -3.75 -30.12
CA PRO A 484 40.80 -4.30 -28.79
C PRO A 484 42.00 -3.58 -28.16
N PRO A 485 42.03 -3.46 -26.82
CA PRO A 485 43.17 -2.86 -26.15
C PRO A 485 44.44 -3.67 -26.47
N ALA A 486 45.55 -2.97 -26.73
CA ALA A 486 46.83 -3.61 -26.97
C ALA A 486 47.13 -4.58 -25.81
N LYS A 487 47.25 -5.88 -26.12
CA LYS A 487 47.58 -6.89 -25.12
C LYS A 487 49.03 -6.67 -24.72
N THR A 488 49.25 -6.16 -23.51
CA THR A 488 50.59 -6.16 -22.91
C THR A 488 50.96 -7.61 -22.64
N VAL A 489 51.75 -8.21 -23.53
CA VAL A 489 52.32 -9.55 -23.30
C VAL A 489 53.52 -9.35 -22.39
N THR A 490 53.38 -9.69 -21.12
CA THR A 490 54.53 -9.77 -20.22
C THR A 490 55.36 -10.97 -20.65
N LEU A 491 56.47 -10.70 -21.36
CA LEU A 491 57.41 -11.74 -21.76
C LEU A 491 58.12 -12.25 -20.50
N THR A 492 58.04 -13.56 -20.25
CA THR A 492 58.78 -14.18 -19.14
C THR A 492 60.27 -14.17 -19.44
N SER A 493 61.13 -14.23 -18.42
CA SER A 493 62.59 -14.26 -18.60
C SER A 493 63.04 -15.37 -19.56
N GLU A 494 62.35 -16.51 -19.54
CA GLU A 494 62.61 -17.64 -20.45
C GLU A 494 62.22 -17.32 -21.90
N VAL A 495 61.08 -16.66 -22.12
CA VAL A 495 60.67 -16.21 -23.46
C VAL A 495 61.61 -15.12 -23.96
N MET A 496 62.05 -14.22 -23.08
CA MET A 496 63.04 -13.19 -23.38
C MET A 496 64.38 -13.82 -23.82
N GLU A 497 64.86 -14.85 -23.12
CA GLU A 497 66.07 -15.57 -23.53
C GLU A 497 65.90 -16.32 -24.86
N LYS A 498 64.74 -16.94 -25.10
CA LYS A 498 64.47 -17.63 -26.37
C LYS A 498 64.41 -16.65 -27.54
N LEU A 499 63.79 -15.48 -27.37
CA LEU A 499 63.77 -14.42 -28.38
C LEU A 499 65.20 -13.90 -28.65
N LYS A 500 66.00 -13.73 -27.60
CA LYS A 500 67.41 -13.32 -27.71
C LYS A 500 68.26 -14.36 -28.44
N LEU A 501 68.09 -15.65 -28.14
CA LEU A 501 68.78 -16.75 -28.84
C LEU A 501 68.35 -16.87 -30.31
N ALA A 502 67.11 -16.51 -30.62
CA ALA A 502 66.60 -16.43 -31.99
C ALA A 502 67.08 -15.19 -32.76
N GLY A 503 67.87 -14.31 -32.13
CA GLY A 503 68.36 -13.07 -32.74
C GLY A 503 67.29 -12.00 -32.93
N ILE A 504 66.14 -12.12 -32.27
CA ILE A 504 65.08 -11.10 -32.29
C ILE A 504 65.41 -10.09 -31.19
N ASP A 505 65.70 -8.85 -31.58
CA ASP A 505 65.89 -7.77 -30.62
C ASP A 505 64.53 -7.38 -30.03
N VAL A 506 64.40 -7.56 -28.72
CA VAL A 506 63.16 -7.24 -27.99
C VAL A 506 62.90 -5.73 -27.96
N ALA A 507 63.95 -4.91 -28.17
CA ALA A 507 63.80 -3.46 -28.28
C ALA A 507 63.03 -3.02 -29.54
N GLU A 508 62.96 -3.87 -30.58
CA GLU A 508 62.22 -3.57 -31.82
C GLU A 508 60.74 -4.02 -31.78
N LEU A 509 60.32 -4.71 -30.72
CA LEU A 509 58.96 -5.24 -30.56
C LEU A 509 58.00 -4.32 -29.78
N GLY A 510 58.48 -3.20 -29.23
CA GLY A 510 57.71 -2.20 -28.53
C GLY A 510 57.57 -0.92 -29.34
#